data_AF-A0AAU7UC31-F1
#
_entry.id   AF-A0AAU7UC31-F1
#
_cell.length_a   1.000
_cell.length_b   1.000
_cell.length_c   1.000
_cell.angle_alpha   90.00
_cell.angle_beta   90.00
_cell.angle_gamma   90.00
#
_symmetry.space_group_name_H-M   'P 1'
#
loop_
_entity.id
_entity.type
_entity.pdbx_description
1 polymer ?
#
loop_
_entity_poly.entity_id
_entity_poly.type
_entity_poly.pdbx_seq_one_letter_code
_entity_poly.pdbx_strand_id
1 'polypeptide(L)'
;MRFPTRCPHCQTEHQTEYLDSGIHDLICPACRGRYVLFVRKHRFEMLFDLGTRALMGGYAREAVANFAASCERCFEFYLRAVTLERAAGSTLDLDTFGEELDRTWKTVVSQSERQLGAFAFAYLGREGRAPDFLTPRALGTDFRNRVIHRGELPREAEVEAYAARLYALMNRLLAELGDAALHVTLLQERDYARYRETLPPGVPCRFEEHPGMFQLRRFGGTDKGRDAKATPAALNDAAVFQAAMQERGQLVVELFKGRRA
;
A
#
# COMPACT_ATOMS: atom_id res chain seq x y z
N MET A 1 -5.58 11.21 8.75
CA MET A 1 -4.23 11.15 9.36
C MET A 1 -3.45 12.36 8.90
N ARG A 2 -2.83 13.11 9.80
CA ARG A 2 -1.88 14.16 9.41
C ARG A 2 -0.46 13.61 9.32
N PHE A 3 0.31 14.13 8.38
CA PHE A 3 1.73 13.83 8.24
C PHE A 3 2.52 15.09 7.87
N PRO A 4 3.80 15.18 8.30
CA PRO A 4 4.66 16.30 7.96
C PRO A 4 5.14 16.21 6.50
N THR A 5 5.17 17.34 5.81
CA THR A 5 5.81 17.50 4.51
C THR A 5 6.52 18.85 4.43
N ARG A 6 7.56 18.95 3.60
CA ARG A 6 8.33 20.19 3.36
C ARG A 6 7.93 20.81 2.04
N CYS A 7 7.66 22.12 2.09
CA CYS A 7 7.36 22.90 0.91
C CYS A 7 8.58 22.99 -0.02
N PRO A 8 8.45 22.70 -1.33
CA PRO A 8 9.57 22.81 -2.26
C PRO A 8 10.01 24.26 -2.51
N HIS A 9 9.14 25.24 -2.25
CA HIS A 9 9.43 26.67 -2.46
C HIS A 9 10.26 27.30 -1.33
N CYS A 10 9.88 27.05 -0.07
CA CYS A 10 10.49 27.72 1.09
C CYS A 10 11.11 26.76 2.13
N GLN A 11 11.04 25.44 1.90
CA GLN A 11 11.55 24.39 2.78
C GLN A 11 10.87 24.29 4.17
N THR A 12 9.88 25.15 4.46
CA THR A 12 9.09 25.09 5.69
C THR A 12 8.29 23.80 5.76
N GLU A 13 8.45 23.08 6.88
CA GLU A 13 7.66 21.90 7.21
C GLU A 13 6.27 22.29 7.68
N HIS A 14 5.25 21.57 7.22
CA HIS A 14 3.88 21.73 7.66
C HIS A 14 3.12 20.41 7.60
N GLN A 15 2.01 20.35 8.33
CA GLN A 15 1.14 19.18 8.37
C GLN A 15 0.14 19.22 7.23
N THR A 16 -0.08 18.07 6.59
CA THR A 16 -1.15 17.86 5.60
C THR A 16 -1.91 16.59 5.93
N GLU A 17 -3.13 16.45 5.40
CA GLU A 17 -3.98 15.29 5.59
C GLU A 17 -3.74 14.26 4.49
N TYR A 18 -3.63 12.98 4.88
CA TYR A 18 -3.56 11.86 3.95
C TYR A 18 -4.87 11.72 3.15
N LEU A 19 -4.74 11.56 1.83
CA LEU A 19 -5.84 11.38 0.89
C LEU A 19 -5.71 9.99 0.27
N ASP A 20 -6.85 9.33 0.06
CA ASP A 20 -6.88 7.94 -0.45
C ASP A 20 -6.18 7.79 -1.82
N SER A 21 -6.11 8.86 -2.62
CA SER A 21 -5.41 8.90 -3.92
C SER A 21 -3.89 8.89 -3.81
N GLY A 22 -3.33 9.27 -2.66
CA GLY A 22 -1.90 9.59 -2.51
C GLY A 22 -1.47 10.86 -3.27
N ILE A 23 -2.41 11.60 -3.87
CA ILE A 23 -2.16 12.84 -4.62
C ILE A 23 -2.69 14.01 -3.80
N HIS A 24 -1.81 14.96 -3.49
CA HIS A 24 -2.12 16.12 -2.65
C HIS A 24 -1.82 17.42 -3.40
N ASP A 25 -2.84 18.16 -3.79
CA ASP A 25 -2.69 19.54 -4.28
C ASP A 25 -2.67 20.50 -3.10
N LEU A 26 -1.50 21.10 -2.85
CA LEU A 26 -1.22 21.82 -1.61
C LEU A 26 -0.85 23.28 -1.89
N ILE A 27 -1.28 24.15 -0.98
CA ILE A 27 -0.83 25.54 -0.89
C ILE A 27 -0.04 25.65 0.40
N CYS A 28 1.24 26.01 0.31
CA CYS A 28 2.07 26.17 1.50
C CYS A 28 1.50 27.25 2.43
N PRO A 29 1.28 26.95 3.73
CA PRO A 29 0.75 27.94 4.66
C PRO A 29 1.74 29.11 4.92
N ALA A 30 3.04 28.88 4.75
CA ALA A 30 4.09 29.88 5.01
C ALA A 30 4.34 30.82 3.82
N CYS A 31 4.60 30.27 2.62
CA CYS A 31 4.96 31.07 1.45
C CYS A 31 3.84 31.20 0.41
N ARG A 32 2.67 30.58 0.64
CA ARG A 32 1.50 30.55 -0.27
C ARG A 32 1.76 29.92 -1.65
N GLY A 33 2.94 29.33 -1.87
CA GLY A 33 3.27 28.62 -3.10
C GLY A 33 2.47 27.34 -3.25
N ARG A 34 1.88 27.13 -4.44
CA ARG A 34 1.21 25.88 -4.83
C ARG A 34 2.23 24.82 -5.20
N TYR A 35 2.01 23.58 -4.78
CA TYR A 35 2.80 22.42 -5.17
C TYR A 35 1.97 21.15 -5.02
N VAL A 36 2.38 20.08 -5.72
CA VAL A 36 1.73 18.78 -5.63
C VAL A 36 2.65 17.80 -4.93
N LEU A 37 2.10 17.02 -4.01
CA LEU A 37 2.78 15.94 -3.33
C LEU A 37 2.16 14.60 -3.71
N PHE A 38 3.00 13.66 -4.14
CA PHE A 38 2.68 12.27 -4.43
C PHE A 38 3.24 11.38 -3.31
N VAL A 39 2.39 10.65 -2.60
CA VAL A 39 2.80 9.78 -1.48
C VAL A 39 2.77 8.32 -1.93
N ARG A 40 3.94 7.68 -1.98
CA ARG A 40 4.10 6.26 -2.33
C ARG A 40 3.81 5.37 -1.13
N LYS A 41 2.53 5.16 -0.88
CA LYS A 41 2.08 4.25 0.16
C LYS A 41 0.73 3.68 -0.21
N HIS A 42 0.54 2.39 -0.01
CA HIS A 42 -0.76 1.78 -0.31
C HIS A 42 -1.69 1.85 0.88
N ARG A 43 -3.00 1.82 0.58
CA ARG A 43 -4.06 1.99 1.55
C ARG A 43 -3.98 1.00 2.73
N PHE A 44 -3.60 -0.25 2.47
CA PHE A 44 -3.45 -1.25 3.53
C PHE A 44 -2.36 -0.85 4.53
N GLU A 45 -1.25 -0.28 4.07
CA GLU A 45 -0.14 0.16 4.94
C GLU A 45 -0.59 1.33 5.82
N MET A 46 -1.30 2.30 5.23
CA MET A 46 -1.84 3.45 5.97
C MET A 46 -2.86 3.04 7.03
N LEU A 47 -3.75 2.11 6.72
CA LEU A 47 -4.73 1.60 7.67
C LEU A 47 -4.06 0.82 8.80
N PHE A 48 -2.98 0.09 8.52
CA PHE A 48 -2.25 -0.60 9.56
C PHE A 48 -1.56 0.39 10.52
N ASP A 49 -0.91 1.42 9.97
CA ASP A 49 -0.29 2.49 10.78
C ASP A 49 -1.32 3.22 11.64
N LEU A 50 -2.52 3.47 11.09
CA LEU A 50 -3.64 4.03 11.84
C LEU A 50 -4.08 3.13 12.99
N GLY A 51 -4.13 1.81 12.75
CA GLY A 51 -4.41 0.82 13.79
C GLY A 51 -3.37 0.85 14.91
N THR A 52 -2.09 0.88 14.56
CA THR A 52 -0.98 1.00 15.52
C THR A 52 -1.06 2.29 16.34
N ARG A 53 -1.33 3.43 15.69
CA ARG A 53 -1.49 4.72 16.38
C ARG A 53 -2.69 4.73 17.32
N ALA A 54 -3.81 4.15 16.90
CA ALA A 54 -5.00 4.02 17.72
C ALA A 54 -4.71 3.17 18.97
N LEU A 55 -4.01 2.03 18.79
CA LEU A 55 -3.62 1.15 19.89
C LEU A 55 -2.71 1.88 20.89
N MET A 56 -1.64 2.53 20.40
CA MET A 56 -0.74 3.32 21.24
C MET A 56 -1.43 4.49 21.96
N GLY A 57 -2.53 5.00 21.38
CA GLY A 57 -3.36 6.04 21.97
C GLY A 57 -4.42 5.54 22.95
N GLY A 58 -4.50 4.23 23.21
CA GLY A 58 -5.53 3.61 24.06
C GLY A 58 -6.90 3.42 23.39
N TYR A 59 -7.00 3.67 22.08
CA TYR A 59 -8.22 3.51 21.28
C TYR A 59 -8.31 2.08 20.72
N ALA A 60 -8.51 1.11 21.62
CA ALA A 60 -8.38 -0.31 21.32
C ALA A 60 -9.43 -0.81 20.28
N ARG A 61 -10.66 -0.30 20.35
CA ARG A 61 -11.73 -0.66 19.41
C ARG A 61 -11.45 -0.12 18.00
N GLU A 62 -10.99 1.12 17.93
CA GLU A 62 -10.59 1.79 16.70
C GLU A 62 -9.38 1.08 16.06
N ALA A 63 -8.44 0.62 16.88
CA ALA A 63 -7.32 -0.18 16.42
C ALA A 63 -7.77 -1.47 15.72
N VAL A 64 -8.69 -2.23 16.33
CA VAL A 64 -9.27 -3.44 15.71
C VAL A 64 -9.94 -3.14 14.37
N ALA A 65 -10.69 -2.04 14.28
CA ALA A 65 -11.36 -1.63 13.04
C ALA A 65 -10.34 -1.34 11.92
N ASN A 66 -9.28 -0.60 12.24
CA ASN A 66 -8.22 -0.25 11.29
C ASN A 66 -7.40 -1.46 10.85
N PHE A 67 -7.05 -2.38 11.77
CA PHE A 67 -6.33 -3.60 11.40
C PHE A 67 -7.17 -4.53 10.51
N ALA A 68 -8.47 -4.69 10.81
CA ALA A 68 -9.36 -5.48 9.96
C ALA A 68 -9.47 -4.87 8.55
N ALA A 69 -9.71 -3.56 8.45
CA ALA A 69 -9.78 -2.86 7.17
C ALA A 69 -8.45 -2.94 6.39
N SER A 70 -7.32 -2.86 7.09
CA SER A 70 -5.98 -3.03 6.50
C SER A 70 -5.83 -4.41 5.85
N CYS A 71 -6.22 -5.49 6.54
CA CYS A 71 -6.18 -6.84 5.99
C CYS A 71 -7.06 -6.98 4.74
N GLU A 72 -8.27 -6.42 4.75
CA GLU A 72 -9.16 -6.43 3.58
C GLU A 72 -8.55 -5.67 2.39
N ARG A 73 -7.95 -4.50 2.63
CA ARG A 73 -7.23 -3.75 1.58
C ARG A 73 -5.97 -4.48 1.10
N CYS A 74 -5.35 -5.33 1.93
CA CYS A 74 -4.24 -6.18 1.52
C CYS A 74 -4.70 -7.30 0.56
N PHE A 75 -5.89 -7.88 0.78
CA PHE A 75 -6.48 -8.83 -0.18
C PHE A 75 -6.81 -8.15 -1.51
N GLU A 76 -7.33 -6.93 -1.49
CA GLU A 76 -7.52 -6.11 -2.70
C GLU A 76 -6.18 -5.88 -3.42
N PHE A 77 -5.14 -5.47 -2.69
CA PHE A 77 -3.80 -5.25 -3.25
C PHE A 77 -3.27 -6.53 -3.92
N TYR A 78 -3.38 -7.68 -3.23
CA TYR A 78 -2.97 -8.97 -3.77
C TYR A 78 -3.73 -9.31 -5.05
N LEU A 79 -5.06 -9.22 -5.03
CA LEU A 79 -5.89 -9.51 -6.18
C LEU A 79 -5.50 -8.64 -7.39
N ARG A 80 -5.33 -7.33 -7.19
CA ARG A 80 -4.85 -6.41 -8.24
C ARG A 80 -3.47 -6.82 -8.77
N ALA A 81 -2.54 -7.17 -7.88
CA ALA A 81 -1.19 -7.56 -8.24
C ALA A 81 -1.18 -8.82 -9.13
N VAL A 82 -1.92 -9.86 -8.74
CA VAL A 82 -2.06 -11.10 -9.53
C VAL A 82 -2.70 -10.84 -10.89
N THR A 83 -3.74 -9.99 -10.93
CA THR A 83 -4.40 -9.64 -12.19
C THR A 83 -3.47 -8.90 -13.13
N LEU A 84 -2.67 -7.96 -12.62
CA LEU A 84 -1.70 -7.20 -13.43
C LEU A 84 -0.50 -8.06 -13.85
N GLU A 85 0.01 -8.93 -12.98
CA GLU A 85 1.07 -9.90 -13.31
C GLU A 85 0.69 -10.75 -14.51
N ARG A 86 -0.54 -11.29 -14.53
CA ARG A 86 -1.06 -12.06 -15.67
C ARG A 86 -1.20 -11.21 -16.93
N ALA A 87 -1.53 -9.93 -16.78
CA ALA A 87 -1.68 -9.01 -17.90
C ALA A 87 -0.34 -8.54 -18.47
N ALA A 88 0.75 -8.56 -17.68
CA ALA A 88 2.08 -8.18 -18.15
C ALA A 88 2.60 -9.09 -19.28
N GLY A 89 2.06 -10.31 -19.42
CA GLY A 89 2.31 -11.20 -20.56
C GLY A 89 1.35 -11.02 -21.75
N SER A 90 0.45 -10.03 -21.70
CA SER A 90 -0.55 -9.78 -22.76
C SER A 90 -0.10 -8.71 -23.76
N THR A 91 -0.85 -8.55 -24.85
CA THR A 91 -0.59 -7.51 -25.86
C THR A 91 -1.11 -6.12 -25.44
N LEU A 92 -1.86 -6.03 -24.34
CA LEU A 92 -2.40 -4.77 -23.86
C LEU A 92 -1.33 -4.00 -23.07
N ASP A 93 -1.22 -2.71 -23.32
CA ASP A 93 -0.40 -1.81 -22.51
C ASP A 93 -1.03 -1.56 -21.13
N LEU A 94 -0.21 -1.08 -20.19
CA LEU A 94 -0.60 -0.85 -18.79
C LEU A 94 -1.73 0.18 -18.63
N ASP A 95 -1.79 1.17 -19.53
CA ASP A 95 -2.80 2.22 -19.50
C ASP A 95 -4.16 1.63 -19.84
N THR A 96 -4.26 0.99 -21.01
CA THR A 96 -5.47 0.33 -21.48
C THR A 96 -5.94 -0.73 -20.50
N PHE A 97 -5.04 -1.60 -20.04
CA PHE A 97 -5.41 -2.67 -19.11
C PHE A 97 -5.85 -2.13 -17.75
N GLY A 98 -5.16 -1.13 -17.21
CA GLY A 98 -5.54 -0.57 -15.92
C GLY A 98 -6.90 0.15 -15.95
N GLU A 99 -7.31 0.73 -17.08
CA GLU A 99 -8.66 1.28 -17.24
C GLU A 99 -9.75 0.22 -17.24
N GLU A 100 -9.50 -0.93 -17.88
CA GLU A 100 -10.39 -2.10 -17.82
C GLU A 100 -10.44 -2.68 -16.40
N LEU A 101 -9.30 -2.72 -15.71
CA LEU A 101 -9.22 -3.14 -14.31
C LEU A 101 -10.07 -2.25 -13.41
N ASP A 102 -9.98 -0.93 -13.56
CA ASP A 102 -10.77 0.03 -12.76
C ASP A 102 -12.27 -0.06 -13.08
N ARG A 103 -12.63 -0.22 -14.37
CA ARG A 103 -14.02 -0.48 -14.76
C ARG A 103 -14.56 -1.77 -14.15
N THR A 104 -13.78 -2.83 -14.18
CA THR A 104 -14.13 -4.10 -13.54
C THR A 104 -14.27 -3.93 -12.04
N TRP A 105 -13.32 -3.24 -11.38
CA TRP A 105 -13.32 -3.01 -9.94
C TRP A 105 -14.57 -2.25 -9.47
N LYS A 106 -15.04 -1.26 -10.23
CA LYS A 106 -16.28 -0.53 -9.93
C LYS A 106 -17.50 -1.44 -9.80
N THR A 107 -17.53 -2.60 -10.45
CA THR A 107 -18.64 -3.56 -10.33
C THR A 107 -18.66 -4.33 -9.00
N VAL A 108 -17.51 -4.40 -8.30
CA VAL A 108 -17.33 -5.18 -7.06
C VAL A 108 -16.93 -4.33 -5.85
N VAL A 109 -16.65 -3.03 -6.02
CA VAL A 109 -16.06 -2.15 -4.99
C VAL A 109 -16.85 -2.10 -3.66
N SER A 110 -18.17 -2.24 -3.70
CA SER A 110 -19.05 -2.20 -2.52
C SER A 110 -19.42 -3.57 -1.95
N GLN A 111 -18.80 -4.66 -2.45
CA GLN A 111 -19.22 -6.03 -2.16
C GLN A 111 -18.05 -6.83 -1.59
N SER A 112 -17.80 -6.68 -0.29
CA SER A 112 -16.67 -7.31 0.43
C SER A 112 -16.62 -8.83 0.26
N GLU A 113 -17.76 -9.52 0.33
CA GLU A 113 -17.84 -10.97 0.13
C GLU A 113 -17.46 -11.39 -1.30
N ARG A 114 -17.83 -10.59 -2.32
CA ARG A 114 -17.42 -10.86 -3.71
C ARG A 114 -15.93 -10.59 -3.92
N GLN A 115 -15.39 -9.55 -3.28
CA GLN A 115 -13.95 -9.28 -3.31
C GLN A 115 -13.17 -10.44 -2.68
N LEU A 116 -13.63 -10.97 -1.54
CA LEU A 116 -12.99 -12.10 -0.87
C LEU A 116 -13.06 -13.38 -1.71
N GLY A 117 -14.20 -13.65 -2.36
CA GLY A 117 -14.33 -14.76 -3.29
C GLY A 117 -13.39 -14.63 -4.50
N ALA A 118 -13.33 -13.45 -5.12
CA ALA A 118 -12.42 -13.18 -6.23
C ALA A 118 -10.95 -13.36 -5.82
N PHE A 119 -10.57 -12.87 -4.63
CA PHE A 119 -9.26 -13.10 -4.05
C PHE A 119 -8.96 -14.60 -3.89
N ALA A 120 -9.89 -15.38 -3.32
CA ALA A 120 -9.67 -16.81 -3.06
C ALA A 120 -9.36 -17.60 -4.35
N PHE A 121 -10.08 -17.33 -5.43
CA PHE A 121 -9.84 -17.97 -6.73
C PHE A 121 -8.57 -17.44 -7.41
N ALA A 122 -8.27 -16.14 -7.31
CA ALA A 122 -7.01 -15.59 -7.82
C ALA A 122 -5.80 -16.20 -7.09
N TYR A 123 -5.88 -16.34 -5.77
CA TYR A 123 -4.90 -17.00 -4.93
C TYR A 123 -4.70 -18.46 -5.36
N LEU A 124 -5.78 -19.24 -5.43
CA LEU A 124 -5.72 -20.64 -5.88
C LEU A 124 -5.07 -20.77 -7.25
N GLY A 125 -5.46 -19.92 -8.20
CA GLY A 125 -4.95 -19.98 -9.56
C GLY A 125 -3.50 -19.52 -9.71
N ARG A 126 -2.95 -18.75 -8.76
CA ARG A 126 -1.54 -18.32 -8.78
C ARG A 126 -0.65 -19.24 -7.96
N GLU A 127 -1.08 -19.57 -6.75
CA GLU A 127 -0.29 -20.33 -5.78
C GLU A 127 -0.46 -21.85 -5.92
N GLY A 128 -1.42 -22.30 -6.73
CA GLY A 128 -1.71 -23.73 -6.94
C GLY A 128 -2.34 -24.42 -5.72
N ARG A 129 -2.73 -23.66 -4.70
CA ARG A 129 -3.33 -24.17 -3.46
C ARG A 129 -4.39 -23.22 -2.92
N ALA A 130 -5.40 -23.78 -2.25
CA ALA A 130 -6.39 -22.98 -1.58
C ALA A 130 -5.75 -22.12 -0.46
N PRO A 131 -6.28 -20.92 -0.19
CA PRO A 131 -5.78 -20.08 0.89
C PRO A 131 -6.18 -20.67 2.26
N ASP A 132 -5.26 -21.39 2.89
CA ASP A 132 -5.42 -22.07 4.20
C ASP A 132 -5.79 -21.10 5.35
N PHE A 133 -5.55 -19.81 5.17
CA PHE A 133 -5.81 -18.75 6.14
C PHE A 133 -7.19 -18.11 6.00
N LEU A 134 -8.00 -18.45 4.99
CA LEU A 134 -9.40 -17.99 4.91
C LEU A 134 -10.31 -18.77 5.86
N THR A 135 -9.98 -18.71 7.15
CA THR A 135 -10.75 -19.33 8.24
C THR A 135 -11.09 -18.28 9.30
N PRO A 136 -12.21 -18.43 10.03
CA PRO A 136 -12.56 -17.50 11.12
C PRO A 136 -11.44 -17.36 12.16
N ARG A 137 -10.71 -18.45 12.43
CA ARG A 137 -9.57 -18.44 13.33
C ARG A 137 -8.43 -17.61 12.78
N ALA A 138 -7.96 -17.88 11.56
CA ALA A 138 -6.80 -17.18 10.99
C ALA A 138 -7.07 -15.68 10.79
N LEU A 139 -8.29 -15.30 10.41
CA LEU A 139 -8.70 -13.90 10.24
C LEU A 139 -9.14 -13.21 11.54
N GLY A 140 -9.26 -13.98 12.64
CA GLY A 140 -9.79 -13.49 13.91
C GLY A 140 -11.21 -12.91 13.80
N THR A 141 -12.03 -13.47 12.90
CA THR A 141 -13.36 -12.94 12.57
C THR A 141 -14.27 -12.84 13.79
N ASP A 142 -14.24 -13.82 14.68
CA ASP A 142 -15.07 -13.80 15.89
C ASP A 142 -14.66 -12.66 16.82
N PHE A 143 -13.36 -12.47 17.05
CA PHE A 143 -12.85 -11.37 17.88
C PHE A 143 -13.24 -10.01 17.28
N ARG A 144 -12.94 -9.80 15.99
CA ARG A 144 -13.36 -8.60 15.25
C ARG A 144 -14.85 -8.36 15.39
N ASN A 145 -15.69 -9.39 15.18
CA ASN A 145 -17.13 -9.25 15.19
C ASN A 145 -17.66 -8.84 16.57
N ARG A 146 -17.10 -9.38 17.66
CA ARG A 146 -17.50 -8.96 19.01
C ARG A 146 -17.13 -7.50 19.28
N VAL A 147 -15.92 -7.09 18.92
CA VAL A 147 -15.44 -5.71 19.12
C VAL A 147 -16.22 -4.70 18.25
N ILE A 148 -16.33 -4.97 16.95
CA ILE A 148 -16.90 -4.03 15.97
C ILE A 148 -18.42 -4.00 16.06
N HIS A 149 -19.08 -5.16 16.06
CA HIS A 149 -20.54 -5.24 15.92
C HIS A 149 -21.27 -5.40 17.26
N ARG A 150 -20.64 -6.01 18.27
CA ARG A 150 -21.28 -6.21 19.59
C ARG A 150 -20.82 -5.18 20.64
N GLY A 151 -19.86 -4.33 20.30
CA GLY A 151 -19.39 -3.27 21.19
C GLY A 151 -18.52 -3.76 22.35
N GLU A 152 -17.91 -4.95 22.24
CA GLU A 152 -16.91 -5.41 23.20
C GLU A 152 -15.74 -4.43 23.25
N LEU A 153 -15.31 -4.06 24.46
CA LEU A 153 -14.11 -3.25 24.69
C LEU A 153 -12.95 -4.22 24.96
N PRO A 154 -12.08 -4.50 23.97
CA PRO A 154 -11.01 -5.47 24.13
C PRO A 154 -9.89 -4.92 25.00
N ARG A 155 -9.16 -5.81 25.68
CA ARG A 155 -7.89 -5.43 26.32
C ARG A 155 -6.81 -5.23 25.27
N GLU A 156 -5.84 -4.38 25.58
CA GLU A 156 -4.69 -4.08 24.71
C GLU A 156 -3.99 -5.35 24.21
N ALA A 157 -3.68 -6.29 25.10
CA ALA A 157 -3.05 -7.57 24.75
C ALA A 157 -3.86 -8.41 23.74
N GLU A 158 -5.19 -8.33 23.77
CA GLU A 158 -6.06 -9.03 22.81
C GLU A 158 -5.96 -8.37 21.42
N VAL A 159 -5.88 -7.04 21.39
CA VAL A 159 -5.68 -6.27 20.16
C VAL A 159 -4.28 -6.48 19.59
N GLU A 160 -3.25 -6.52 20.43
CA GLU A 160 -1.87 -6.85 20.01
C GLU A 160 -1.79 -8.23 19.38
N ALA A 161 -2.39 -9.25 20.01
CA ALA A 161 -2.42 -10.61 19.48
C ALA A 161 -3.18 -10.69 18.14
N TYR A 162 -4.23 -9.89 17.98
CA TYR A 162 -4.96 -9.76 16.73
C TYR A 162 -4.12 -9.07 15.64
N ALA A 163 -3.49 -7.93 15.97
CA ALA A 163 -2.63 -7.18 15.07
C ALA A 163 -1.43 -8.01 14.60
N ALA A 164 -0.75 -8.72 15.51
CA ALA A 164 0.37 -9.58 15.19
C ALA A 164 -0.01 -10.71 14.22
N ARG A 165 -1.21 -11.30 14.39
CA ARG A 165 -1.73 -12.32 13.48
C ARG A 165 -1.97 -11.77 12.07
N LEU A 166 -2.63 -10.62 11.96
CA LEU A 166 -2.89 -9.98 10.68
C LEU A 166 -1.59 -9.50 10.02
N TYR A 167 -0.66 -8.96 10.79
CA TYR A 167 0.67 -8.59 10.32
C TYR A 167 1.42 -9.77 9.70
N ALA A 168 1.44 -10.91 10.37
CA ALA A 168 2.07 -12.13 9.87
C ALA A 168 1.41 -12.62 8.56
N LEU A 169 0.07 -12.61 8.50
CA LEU A 169 -0.67 -12.97 7.30
C LEU A 169 -0.37 -12.03 6.12
N MET A 170 -0.45 -10.72 6.34
CA MET A 170 -0.18 -9.72 5.30
C MET A 170 1.27 -9.84 4.79
N ASN A 171 2.23 -10.05 5.69
CA ASN A 171 3.62 -10.29 5.29
C ASN A 171 3.81 -11.57 4.48
N ARG A 172 3.12 -12.66 4.83
CA ARG A 172 3.11 -13.88 4.02
C ARG A 172 2.61 -13.57 2.61
N LEU A 173 1.48 -12.87 2.49
CA LEU A 173 0.91 -12.52 1.19
C LEU A 173 1.82 -11.64 0.34
N LEU A 174 2.45 -10.63 0.94
CA LEU A 174 3.42 -9.78 0.25
C LEU A 174 4.66 -10.56 -0.17
N ALA A 175 5.13 -11.49 0.66
CA ALA A 175 6.24 -12.37 0.31
C ALA A 175 5.89 -13.34 -0.82
N GLU A 176 4.68 -13.91 -0.82
CA GLU A 176 4.15 -14.76 -1.90
C GLU A 176 3.96 -13.95 -3.21
N LEU A 177 3.62 -12.65 -3.12
CA LEU A 177 3.60 -11.77 -4.29
C LEU A 177 4.97 -11.58 -4.93
N GLY A 178 6.03 -11.38 -4.13
CA GLY A 178 7.35 -11.07 -4.67
C GLY A 178 7.29 -9.87 -5.61
N ASP A 179 7.89 -10.01 -6.81
CA ASP A 179 7.96 -8.95 -7.82
C ASP A 179 6.57 -8.53 -8.35
N ALA A 180 5.54 -9.37 -8.22
CA ALA A 180 4.20 -9.00 -8.67
C ALA A 180 3.62 -7.79 -7.92
N ALA A 181 4.07 -7.55 -6.69
CA ALA A 181 3.69 -6.36 -5.92
C ALA A 181 4.12 -5.06 -6.64
N LEU A 182 5.17 -5.10 -7.47
CA LEU A 182 5.63 -3.97 -8.25
C LEU A 182 4.61 -3.54 -9.31
N HIS A 183 3.81 -4.46 -9.86
CA HIS A 183 2.80 -4.10 -10.86
C HIS A 183 1.75 -3.12 -10.32
N VAL A 184 1.33 -3.30 -9.05
CA VAL A 184 0.40 -2.35 -8.42
C VAL A 184 1.07 -1.02 -8.11
N THR A 185 2.37 -1.04 -7.78
CA THR A 185 3.17 0.18 -7.61
C THR A 185 3.26 0.95 -8.94
N LEU A 186 3.48 0.25 -10.06
CA LEU A 186 3.51 0.86 -11.39
C LEU A 186 2.15 1.45 -11.78
N LEU A 187 1.05 0.79 -11.44
CA LEU A 187 -0.29 1.34 -11.67
C LEU A 187 -0.50 2.66 -10.90
N GLN A 188 0.00 2.75 -9.66
CA GLN A 188 -0.02 3.99 -8.89
C GLN A 188 0.86 5.08 -9.52
N GLU A 189 2.09 4.75 -9.95
CA GLU A 189 2.98 5.71 -10.62
C GLU A 189 2.40 6.21 -11.94
N ARG A 190 1.68 5.36 -12.69
CA ARG A 190 0.92 5.76 -13.89
C ARG A 190 -0.12 6.82 -13.53
N ASP A 191 -0.90 6.61 -12.48
CA ASP A 191 -1.92 7.57 -12.05
C ASP A 191 -1.29 8.91 -11.64
N TYR A 192 -0.12 8.87 -11.00
CA TYR A 192 0.66 10.07 -10.68
C TYR A 192 1.17 10.80 -11.92
N ALA A 193 1.67 10.07 -12.92
CA ALA A 193 2.11 10.63 -14.19
C ALA A 193 0.94 11.31 -14.93
N ARG A 194 -0.20 10.63 -15.04
CA ARG A 194 -1.42 11.18 -15.65
C ARG A 194 -1.89 12.45 -14.95
N TYR A 195 -1.92 12.46 -13.62
CA TYR A 195 -2.30 13.67 -12.88
C TYR A 195 -1.32 14.82 -13.12
N ARG A 196 -0.01 14.52 -13.15
CA ARG A 196 1.04 15.52 -13.40
C ARG A 196 0.88 16.21 -14.76
N GLU A 197 0.45 15.48 -15.79
CA GLU A 197 0.19 16.05 -17.13
C GLU A 197 -0.96 17.07 -17.14
N THR A 198 -1.88 17.00 -16.17
CA THR A 198 -2.98 17.97 -16.02
C THR A 198 -2.57 19.27 -15.32
N LEU A 199 -1.35 19.34 -14.77
CA LEU A 199 -0.91 20.48 -13.97
C LEU A 199 -0.47 21.67 -14.83
N PRO A 200 -0.72 22.91 -14.37
CA PRO A 200 -0.15 24.09 -15.01
C PRO A 200 1.39 24.04 -15.08
N PRO A 201 2.00 24.64 -16.11
CA PRO A 201 3.46 24.73 -16.20
C PRO A 201 4.08 25.36 -14.95
N GLY A 202 5.17 24.78 -14.46
CA GLY A 202 5.95 25.31 -13.34
C GLY A 202 5.42 24.97 -11.93
N VAL A 203 4.33 24.22 -11.78
CA VAL A 203 3.91 23.71 -10.46
C VAL A 203 4.89 22.62 -9.99
N PRO A 204 5.60 22.81 -8.86
CA PRO A 204 6.52 21.79 -8.38
C PRO A 204 5.78 20.53 -7.94
N CYS A 205 6.34 19.39 -8.30
CA CYS A 205 5.88 18.07 -7.87
C CYS A 205 6.93 17.45 -6.95
N ARG A 206 6.50 16.94 -5.80
CA ARG A 206 7.36 16.18 -4.89
C ARG A 206 6.83 14.77 -4.75
N PHE A 207 7.73 13.81 -4.67
CA PHE A 207 7.40 12.45 -4.30
C PHE A 207 7.94 12.17 -2.92
N GLU A 208 7.11 11.58 -2.07
CA GLU A 208 7.50 11.11 -0.76
C GLU A 208 7.16 9.64 -0.63
N GLU A 209 8.03 8.92 0.08
CA GLU A 209 7.74 7.58 0.52
C GLU A 209 7.84 7.57 2.04
N HIS A 210 6.72 7.25 2.68
CA HIS A 210 6.68 7.22 4.14
C HIS A 210 7.08 5.84 4.64
N PRO A 211 7.86 5.75 5.72
CA PRO A 211 8.21 4.46 6.30
C PRO A 211 6.95 3.70 6.73
N GLY A 212 7.02 2.38 6.71
CA GLY A 212 5.91 1.51 7.13
C GLY A 212 6.39 0.08 7.35
N MET A 213 5.68 -0.65 8.21
CA MET A 213 6.07 -2.02 8.60
C MET A 213 6.05 -3.04 7.44
N PHE A 214 5.47 -2.67 6.29
CA PHE A 214 5.36 -3.50 5.09
C PHE A 214 6.23 -3.04 3.92
N GLN A 215 6.90 -1.89 4.05
CA GLN A 215 7.59 -1.24 2.94
C GLN A 215 8.64 -2.16 2.29
N LEU A 216 9.52 -2.78 3.09
CA LEU A 216 10.56 -3.68 2.60
C LEU A 216 9.98 -4.87 1.82
N ARG A 217 8.90 -5.46 2.35
CA ARG A 217 8.25 -6.64 1.77
C ARG A 217 7.52 -6.32 0.46
N ARG A 218 6.93 -5.11 0.36
CA ARG A 218 6.29 -4.64 -0.87
C ARG A 218 7.26 -4.52 -2.06
N PHE A 219 8.55 -4.29 -1.80
CA PHE A 219 9.59 -4.28 -2.84
C PHE A 219 10.35 -5.61 -2.97
N GLY A 220 9.78 -6.73 -2.53
CA GLY A 220 10.42 -8.05 -2.64
C GLY A 220 11.61 -8.27 -1.69
N GLY A 221 11.86 -7.35 -0.75
CA GLY A 221 12.92 -7.48 0.24
C GLY A 221 12.62 -8.59 1.25
N THR A 222 13.62 -9.40 1.59
CA THR A 222 13.57 -10.31 2.74
C THR A 222 14.19 -9.65 3.95
N ASP A 223 13.54 -9.77 5.09
CA ASP A 223 14.05 -9.28 6.36
C ASP A 223 15.20 -10.20 6.81
N LYS A 224 16.43 -9.92 6.36
CA LYS A 224 17.61 -10.58 6.93
C LYS A 224 17.80 -9.98 8.32
N GLY A 225 17.28 -10.69 9.32
CA GLY A 225 17.30 -10.31 10.73
C GLY A 225 18.55 -9.51 11.09
N ARG A 226 18.34 -8.21 11.29
CA ARG A 226 19.33 -7.33 11.89
C ARG A 226 18.61 -6.68 13.05
N ASP A 227 19.03 -7.06 14.25
CA ASP A 227 18.78 -6.27 15.46
C ASP A 227 19.19 -4.84 15.16
N ALA A 228 18.20 -4.00 14.84
CA ALA A 228 18.43 -2.60 14.56
C ALA A 228 18.57 -1.87 15.89
N LYS A 229 19.78 -1.89 16.45
CA LYS A 229 20.27 -0.71 17.18
C LYS A 229 20.20 0.46 16.20
N ALA A 230 19.10 1.21 16.27
CA ALA A 230 18.88 2.42 15.49
C ALA A 230 19.99 3.42 15.82
N THR A 231 21.01 3.42 14.98
CA THR A 231 21.99 4.51 14.91
C THR A 231 21.50 5.42 13.78
N PRO A 232 21.40 6.75 13.99
CA PRO A 232 20.79 7.65 13.01
C PRO A 232 21.76 7.90 11.85
N ALA A 233 21.75 7.01 10.86
CA ALA A 233 22.38 7.26 9.57
C ALA A 233 21.34 7.87 8.62
N ALA A 234 21.70 9.04 8.08
CA ALA A 234 20.94 9.95 7.22
C ALA A 234 19.75 9.34 6.45
N LEU A 235 18.55 9.60 6.97
CA LEU A 235 17.24 9.18 6.45
C LEU A 235 16.81 9.82 5.11
N ASN A 236 17.70 10.45 4.33
CA ASN A 236 17.33 11.22 3.14
C ASN A 236 18.45 11.30 2.08
N ASP A 237 19.09 10.18 1.72
CA ASP A 237 20.02 10.21 0.58
C ASP A 237 19.27 10.07 -0.76
N ALA A 238 18.97 11.23 -1.36
CA ALA A 238 18.30 11.34 -2.65
C ALA A 238 19.11 10.71 -3.81
N ALA A 239 20.44 10.57 -3.68
CA ALA A 239 21.29 10.00 -4.71
C ALA A 239 21.20 8.47 -4.71
N VAL A 240 21.17 7.85 -3.53
CA VAL A 240 20.91 6.41 -3.39
C VAL A 240 19.51 6.05 -3.91
N PHE A 241 18.53 6.93 -3.70
CA PHE A 241 17.18 6.79 -4.21
C PHE A 241 17.07 6.95 -5.75
N GLN A 242 17.73 7.95 -6.34
CA GLN A 242 17.80 8.14 -7.79
C GLN A 242 18.47 6.95 -8.50
N ALA A 243 19.54 6.41 -7.93
CA ALA A 243 20.22 5.22 -8.46
C ALA A 243 19.29 3.98 -8.44
N ALA A 244 18.58 3.76 -7.33
CA ALA A 244 17.61 2.67 -7.23
C ALA A 244 16.42 2.83 -8.21
N MET A 245 15.99 4.07 -8.49
CA MET A 245 14.94 4.36 -9.48
C MET A 245 15.40 4.11 -10.93
N GLN A 246 16.65 4.44 -11.26
CA GLN A 246 17.21 4.18 -12.59
C GLN A 246 17.43 2.69 -12.85
N GLU A 247 17.95 1.96 -11.86
CA GLU A 247 18.13 0.51 -11.90
C GLU A 247 16.78 -0.21 -12.05
N ARG A 248 15.75 0.25 -11.33
CA ARG A 248 14.39 -0.32 -11.41
C ARG A 248 13.65 0.06 -12.70
N GLY A 249 13.87 1.27 -13.22
CA GLY A 249 13.33 1.69 -14.52
C GLY A 249 13.81 0.79 -15.67
N GLN A 250 15.05 0.30 -15.59
CA GLN A 250 15.61 -0.65 -16.55
C GLN A 250 15.00 -2.05 -16.41
N LEU A 251 14.84 -2.55 -15.18
CA LEU A 251 14.17 -3.84 -14.92
C LEU A 251 12.70 -3.84 -15.39
N VAL A 252 12.00 -2.72 -15.27
CA VAL A 252 10.61 -2.58 -15.76
C VAL A 252 10.55 -2.61 -17.29
N VAL A 253 11.50 -1.99 -17.97
CA VAL A 253 11.60 -2.06 -19.44
C VAL A 253 11.89 -3.51 -19.89
N GLU A 254 12.69 -4.25 -19.14
CA GLU A 254 12.99 -5.66 -19.43
C GLU A 254 11.80 -6.59 -19.16
N LEU A 255 11.05 -6.37 -18.07
CA LEU A 255 9.86 -7.14 -17.71
C LEU A 255 8.71 -6.93 -18.72
N PHE A 256 8.54 -5.71 -19.26
CA PHE A 256 7.48 -5.41 -20.23
C PHE A 256 7.89 -5.61 -21.71
N LYS A 257 9.18 -5.72 -22.05
CA LYS A 257 9.59 -5.98 -23.45
C LYS A 257 9.65 -7.45 -23.85
N GLY A 258 9.49 -8.37 -22.91
CA GLY A 258 9.56 -9.81 -23.14
C GLY A 258 10.97 -10.24 -23.56
N ARG A 259 11.55 -11.20 -22.84
CA ARG A 259 12.69 -11.96 -23.39
C ARG A 259 12.18 -12.68 -24.64
N ARG A 260 12.55 -12.19 -25.83
CA ARG A 260 12.62 -13.04 -27.01
C ARG A 260 13.71 -14.08 -26.73
N ALA A 261 13.29 -15.31 -26.45
CA ALA A 261 14.04 -16.51 -26.74
C ALA A 261 13.25 -17.28 -27.81
#